data_AF-A0A820U7P4-F1
#
_entry.id   AF-A0A820U7P4-F1
#
_cell.length_a   1.000
_cell.length_b   1.000
_cell.length_c   1.000
_cell.angle_alpha   90.00
_cell.angle_beta   90.00
_cell.angle_gamma   90.00
#
_symmetry.space_group_name_H-M   'P 1'
#
loop_
_entity.id
_entity.type
_entity.pdbx_description
1 polymer ?
#
loop_
_entity_poly.entity_id
_entity_poly.type
_entity_poly.pdbx_seq_one_letter_code
_entity_poly.pdbx_strand_id
1 'polypeptide(L)'
;MSNQASAHIDSSSCIEWTWLSDSNPSVASQSIEWSRYSDVENRIIEEAFRAGLPIATLDDAYIDFENSIQVSNNDINDQRPIQRQVRHRTDTHLREERFTINPIPAKNPFSGLNGWTSDFIVHAKKELKMKKDQLPSNNPRIIPMLVDKAAQGIIEEGKNADKTREAEWMANQLMQEKNNGLKKIWKCCARLYTMESFLYKKINETMRLIGSKEHENVWRSKIRTFGPFCILLWDDPYNHLPLTGDKMLYRGANLSDDLIAQSKAEQFGNVLFVMRVNYAYTTDLSPLSEYPDEEEELIHPGVCFTIDGVRYDAIKNKNEIYLTLKHNVDDIDKKIFFAGSAMLMRDFFRLDDRANPAVRLYNGFCRASSAILLPLMDAVSAARPGPSAGGDYRISRMTNGGFYRDRNGTLREDPTGTLADDCYRRAQKVPRYDLD
;
A
#
# COMPACT_ATOMS: atom_id res chain seq x y z
N MET A 1 -23.08 17.08 -38.83
CA MET A 1 -22.16 18.25 -38.84
C MET A 1 -22.44 19.10 -37.61
N SER A 2 -21.78 18.81 -36.49
CA SER A 2 -21.83 19.63 -35.29
C SER A 2 -20.45 20.25 -35.06
N ASN A 3 -20.42 21.58 -34.96
CA ASN A 3 -19.24 22.35 -34.57
C ASN A 3 -18.84 21.96 -33.15
N GLN A 4 -17.87 21.05 -32.99
CA GLN A 4 -17.15 20.94 -31.73
C GLN A 4 -16.15 22.09 -31.66
N ALA A 5 -16.59 23.17 -31.00
CA ALA A 5 -15.68 24.17 -30.47
C ALA A 5 -14.69 23.45 -29.54
N SER A 6 -13.44 23.37 -29.96
CA SER A 6 -12.32 22.95 -29.11
C SER A 6 -12.13 24.03 -28.04
N ALA A 7 -12.96 23.97 -27.00
CA ALA A 7 -12.75 24.76 -25.80
C ALA A 7 -11.40 24.36 -25.24
N HIS A 8 -10.55 25.35 -25.03
CA HIS A 8 -9.24 25.18 -24.42
C HIS A 8 -9.47 24.61 -23.02
N ILE A 9 -9.37 23.29 -22.87
CA ILE A 9 -9.53 22.58 -21.60
C ILE A 9 -8.40 23.12 -20.71
N ASP A 10 -8.77 23.85 -19.65
CA ASP A 10 -7.81 24.24 -18.64
C ASP A 10 -7.21 22.97 -18.04
N SER A 11 -5.90 22.99 -17.80
CA SER A 11 -5.14 21.92 -17.15
C SER A 11 -5.71 21.48 -15.79
N SER A 12 -6.63 22.28 -15.23
CA SER A 12 -7.35 22.06 -13.98
C SER A 12 -8.70 21.33 -14.11
N SER A 13 -9.14 20.96 -15.32
CA SER A 13 -10.43 20.30 -15.54
C SER A 13 -10.27 18.84 -15.98
N CYS A 14 -11.11 17.95 -15.46
CA CYS A 14 -11.21 16.56 -15.87
C CYS A 14 -12.55 16.29 -16.54
N ILE A 15 -12.60 15.27 -17.40
CA ILE A 15 -13.84 14.83 -18.02
C ILE A 15 -14.37 13.66 -17.21
N GLU A 16 -15.66 13.74 -16.87
CA GLU A 16 -16.37 12.73 -16.12
C GLU A 16 -17.59 12.28 -16.92
N TRP A 17 -17.65 10.98 -17.17
CA TRP A 17 -18.83 10.31 -17.70
C TRP A 17 -19.62 9.74 -16.54
N THR A 18 -20.94 9.88 -16.63
CA THR A 18 -21.89 9.40 -15.62
C THR A 18 -23.06 8.71 -16.30
N TRP A 19 -23.76 7.85 -15.57
CA TRP A 19 -24.95 7.15 -16.00
C TRP A 19 -26.05 7.25 -14.94
N LEU A 20 -27.31 7.23 -15.37
CA LEU A 20 -28.45 7.40 -14.48
C LEU A 20 -28.71 6.13 -13.65
N SER A 21 -28.58 6.22 -12.32
CA SER A 21 -28.60 5.08 -11.39
C SER A 21 -29.95 4.36 -11.33
N ASP A 22 -31.03 5.14 -11.35
CA ASP A 22 -32.40 4.64 -11.27
C ASP A 22 -33.05 4.52 -12.65
N SER A 23 -33.45 3.31 -13.00
CA SER A 23 -34.20 3.01 -14.22
C SER A 23 -35.69 3.40 -14.16
N ASN A 24 -36.16 3.95 -13.02
CA ASN A 24 -37.58 4.26 -12.80
C ASN A 24 -37.83 5.69 -12.27
N PRO A 25 -37.74 6.73 -13.12
CA PRO A 25 -38.01 8.12 -12.74
C PRO A 25 -39.51 8.41 -12.45
N SER A 26 -40.36 7.39 -12.41
CA SER A 26 -41.82 7.53 -12.33
C SER A 26 -42.36 7.84 -10.92
N VAL A 27 -41.52 7.76 -9.89
CA VAL A 27 -41.86 8.20 -8.53
C VAL A 27 -41.37 9.64 -8.36
N ALA A 28 -42.29 10.61 -8.47
CA ALA A 28 -42.05 12.05 -8.51
C ALA A 28 -41.34 12.69 -7.29
N SER A 29 -40.79 11.89 -6.36
CA SER A 29 -40.15 12.34 -5.12
C SER A 29 -38.71 11.86 -4.92
N GLN A 30 -38.13 11.08 -5.83
CA GLN A 30 -36.73 10.65 -5.71
C GLN A 30 -35.82 11.58 -6.52
N SER A 31 -34.73 12.03 -5.89
CA SER A 31 -33.68 12.81 -6.56
C SER A 31 -33.04 11.95 -7.64
N ILE A 32 -32.91 12.49 -8.85
CA ILE A 32 -32.18 11.88 -9.96
C ILE A 32 -30.74 11.65 -9.51
N GLU A 33 -30.35 10.39 -9.29
CA GLU A 33 -29.00 10.01 -8.91
C GLU A 33 -28.19 9.59 -10.14
N TRP A 34 -27.02 10.19 -10.31
CA TRP A 34 -26.08 9.86 -11.38
C TRP A 34 -24.90 9.11 -10.77
N SER A 35 -24.69 7.88 -11.23
CA SER A 35 -23.53 7.08 -10.88
C SER A 35 -22.38 7.35 -11.83
N ARG A 36 -21.16 7.14 -11.33
CA ARG A 36 -19.93 7.30 -12.10
C ARG A 36 -19.51 5.98 -12.71
N TYR A 37 -18.78 6.10 -13.82
CA TYR A 37 -17.93 5.01 -14.30
C TYR A 37 -16.66 4.94 -13.46
N SER A 38 -16.03 3.76 -13.40
CA SER A 38 -14.70 3.64 -12.80
C SER A 38 -13.69 4.55 -13.51
N ASP A 39 -12.57 4.87 -12.87
CA ASP A 39 -11.53 5.69 -13.51
C ASP A 39 -11.10 5.12 -14.87
N VAL A 40 -11.00 3.78 -14.98
CA VAL A 40 -10.57 3.09 -16.20
C VAL A 40 -11.67 3.10 -17.25
N GLU A 41 -12.92 2.80 -16.87
CA GLU A 41 -14.07 2.86 -17.78
C GLU A 41 -14.25 4.28 -18.34
N ASN A 42 -14.17 5.30 -17.48
CA ASN A 42 -14.23 6.69 -17.87
C ASN A 42 -13.15 7.06 -18.91
N ARG A 43 -11.93 6.52 -18.76
CA ARG A 43 -10.84 6.68 -19.75
C ARG A 43 -11.17 5.99 -21.07
N ILE A 44 -11.68 4.76 -21.04
CA ILE A 44 -12.07 4.00 -22.23
C ILE A 44 -13.16 4.75 -23.01
N ILE A 45 -14.19 5.25 -22.32
CA ILE A 45 -15.30 6.01 -22.92
C ILE A 45 -14.77 7.30 -23.57
N GLU A 46 -13.98 8.09 -22.82
CA GLU A 46 -13.46 9.36 -23.32
C GLU A 46 -12.48 9.18 -24.50
N GLU A 47 -11.66 8.13 -24.50
CA GLU A 47 -10.77 7.81 -25.62
C GLU A 47 -11.57 7.45 -26.89
N ALA A 48 -12.61 6.62 -26.75
CA ALA A 48 -13.48 6.24 -27.86
C ALA A 48 -14.25 7.45 -28.42
N PHE A 49 -14.78 8.30 -27.54
CA PHE A 49 -15.48 9.53 -27.91
C PHE A 49 -14.57 10.50 -28.69
N ARG A 50 -13.34 10.73 -28.19
CA ARG A 50 -12.35 11.59 -28.87
C ARG A 50 -11.89 11.03 -30.21
N ALA A 51 -11.85 9.71 -30.34
CA ALA A 51 -11.55 9.05 -31.60
C ALA A 51 -12.71 9.11 -32.62
N GLY A 52 -13.87 9.66 -32.24
CA GLY A 52 -15.05 9.74 -33.10
C GLY A 52 -15.68 8.36 -33.37
N LEU A 53 -15.46 7.38 -32.49
CA LEU A 53 -16.11 6.09 -32.58
C LEU A 53 -17.59 6.25 -32.20
N PRO A 54 -18.52 5.52 -32.85
CA PRO A 54 -19.94 5.59 -32.50
C PRO A 54 -20.25 4.92 -31.16
N ILE A 55 -19.40 3.96 -30.75
CA ILE A 55 -19.61 3.12 -29.57
C ILE A 55 -18.31 2.99 -28.78
N ALA A 56 -18.41 2.96 -27.44
CA ALA A 56 -17.35 2.48 -26.55
C ALA A 56 -17.75 1.16 -25.89
N THR A 57 -16.91 0.12 -25.97
CA THR A 57 -17.19 -1.19 -25.36
C THR A 57 -16.57 -1.30 -23.98
N LEU A 58 -17.39 -1.57 -22.96
CA LEU A 58 -16.98 -1.86 -21.59
C LEU A 58 -17.11 -3.36 -21.30
N ASP A 59 -16.84 -3.77 -20.05
CA ASP A 59 -16.90 -5.18 -19.65
C ASP A 59 -18.35 -5.71 -19.59
N ASP A 60 -19.26 -4.96 -18.96
CA ASP A 60 -20.65 -5.34 -18.70
C ASP A 60 -21.67 -4.59 -19.57
N ALA A 61 -21.23 -3.57 -20.30
CA ALA A 61 -22.07 -2.75 -21.16
C ALA A 61 -21.31 -2.18 -22.38
N TYR A 62 -22.02 -1.48 -23.25
CA TYR A 62 -21.43 -0.55 -24.20
C TYR A 62 -22.13 0.81 -24.16
N ILE A 63 -21.41 1.84 -24.58
CA ILE A 63 -21.90 3.21 -24.68
C ILE A 63 -22.23 3.52 -26.12
N ASP A 64 -23.46 3.87 -26.40
CA ASP A 64 -23.91 4.43 -27.68
C ASP A 64 -23.90 5.96 -27.58
N PHE A 65 -22.95 6.60 -28.27
CA PHE A 65 -22.80 8.05 -28.23
C PHE A 65 -23.84 8.79 -29.07
N GLU A 66 -24.42 8.14 -30.09
CA GLU A 66 -25.45 8.74 -30.93
C GLU A 66 -26.75 8.93 -30.14
N ASN A 67 -27.11 7.92 -29.35
CA ASN A 67 -28.31 7.94 -28.52
C ASN A 67 -28.05 8.44 -27.09
N SER A 68 -26.78 8.64 -26.69
CA SER A 68 -26.39 9.02 -25.33
C SER A 68 -26.93 8.07 -24.27
N ILE A 69 -26.77 6.77 -24.51
CA ILE A 69 -27.20 5.69 -23.61
C ILE A 69 -26.07 4.68 -23.39
N GLN A 70 -26.08 4.07 -22.21
CA GLN A 70 -25.42 2.81 -21.92
C GLN A 70 -26.42 1.69 -22.18
N VAL A 71 -25.97 0.59 -22.77
CA VAL A 71 -26.76 -0.62 -22.99
C VAL A 71 -26.03 -1.82 -22.38
N SER A 72 -26.71 -2.57 -21.51
CA SER A 72 -26.15 -3.77 -20.89
C SER A 72 -25.82 -4.84 -21.94
N ASN A 73 -24.67 -5.50 -21.77
CA ASN A 73 -24.27 -6.62 -22.63
C ASN A 73 -25.15 -7.86 -22.39
N ASN A 74 -25.81 -7.94 -21.23
CA ASN A 74 -26.64 -9.08 -20.83
C ASN A 74 -28.13 -8.89 -21.18
N ASP A 75 -28.60 -7.65 -21.28
CA ASP A 75 -29.98 -7.32 -21.63
C ASP A 75 -30.04 -6.01 -22.43
N ILE A 76 -30.39 -6.11 -23.72
CA ILE A 76 -30.51 -4.95 -24.61
C ILE A 76 -31.60 -3.96 -24.18
N ASN A 77 -32.54 -4.39 -23.33
CA ASN A 77 -33.59 -3.53 -22.79
C ASN A 77 -33.16 -2.79 -21.53
N ASP A 78 -32.07 -3.21 -20.85
CA ASP A 78 -31.47 -2.46 -19.75
C ASP A 78 -30.60 -1.36 -20.34
N GLN A 79 -31.25 -0.21 -20.57
CA GLN A 79 -30.64 0.99 -21.12
C GLN A 79 -30.68 2.11 -20.09
N ARG A 80 -29.58 2.86 -19.97
CA ARG A 80 -29.45 3.96 -19.02
C ARG A 80 -28.94 5.20 -19.74
N PRO A 81 -29.58 6.37 -19.58
CA PRO A 81 -29.03 7.63 -20.07
C PRO A 81 -27.63 7.86 -19.53
N ILE A 82 -26.77 8.44 -20.36
CA ILE A 82 -25.42 8.85 -19.96
C ILE A 82 -25.19 10.33 -20.17
N GLN A 83 -24.24 10.88 -19.43
CA GLN A 83 -23.87 12.28 -19.55
C GLN A 83 -22.36 12.46 -19.44
N ARG A 84 -21.82 13.29 -20.35
CA ARG A 84 -20.45 13.79 -20.30
C ARG A 84 -20.44 15.16 -19.61
N GLN A 85 -19.66 15.30 -18.55
CA GLN A 85 -19.53 16.55 -17.82
C GLN A 85 -18.06 16.98 -17.76
N VAL A 86 -17.82 18.29 -17.85
CA VAL A 86 -16.51 18.88 -17.54
C VAL A 86 -16.55 19.22 -16.07
N ARG A 87 -15.60 18.65 -15.33
CA ARG A 87 -15.52 18.79 -13.90
C ARG A 87 -14.29 19.62 -13.55
N HIS A 88 -14.44 20.54 -12.60
CA HIS A 88 -13.31 21.29 -12.08
C HIS A 88 -12.64 20.49 -10.97
N ARG A 89 -11.30 20.52 -10.89
CA ARG A 89 -10.57 19.90 -9.76
C ARG A 89 -11.03 20.39 -8.39
N THR A 90 -11.50 21.63 -8.31
CA THR A 90 -12.06 22.20 -7.07
C THR A 90 -13.36 21.53 -6.61
N ASP A 91 -14.04 20.80 -7.48
CA ASP A 91 -15.17 19.99 -7.08
C ASP A 91 -14.61 18.83 -6.26
N THR A 92 -14.67 18.93 -4.92
CA THR A 92 -14.18 17.91 -4.00
C THR A 92 -14.92 16.59 -4.23
N HIS A 93 -14.32 15.68 -4.97
CA HIS A 93 -14.70 14.26 -4.94
C HIS A 93 -13.62 13.50 -4.24
N LEU A 94 -14.11 12.75 -3.28
CA LEU A 94 -13.34 11.78 -2.56
C LEU A 94 -13.73 10.43 -3.16
N ARG A 95 -12.72 9.64 -3.46
CA ARG A 95 -12.86 8.31 -4.02
C ARG A 95 -13.64 7.40 -3.08
N GLU A 96 -14.28 6.36 -3.63
CA GLU A 96 -14.90 5.31 -2.81
C GLU A 96 -13.89 4.67 -1.84
N GLU A 97 -14.39 4.23 -0.67
CA GLU A 97 -13.54 3.64 0.38
C GLU A 97 -12.84 2.37 -0.11
N ARG A 98 -11.52 2.48 -0.31
CA ARG A 98 -10.68 1.42 -0.87
C ARG A 98 -10.40 0.24 0.05
N PHE A 99 -10.74 0.37 1.33
CA PHE A 99 -10.28 -0.52 2.38
C PHE A 99 -11.44 -1.28 3.00
N THR A 100 -11.97 -2.25 2.26
CA THR A 100 -12.89 -3.21 2.84
C THR A 100 -12.20 -4.02 3.92
N ILE A 101 -12.95 -4.32 4.98
CA ILE A 101 -12.57 -5.25 6.06
C ILE A 101 -12.63 -6.68 5.50
N ASN A 102 -11.75 -7.00 4.56
CA ASN A 102 -11.44 -8.41 4.33
C ASN A 102 -10.69 -8.88 5.58
N PRO A 103 -11.20 -9.89 6.31
CA PRO A 103 -10.71 -10.25 7.63
C PRO A 103 -9.21 -10.52 7.53
N ILE A 104 -8.43 -9.62 8.12
CA ILE A 104 -7.00 -9.85 8.32
C ILE A 104 -6.94 -10.96 9.36
N PRO A 105 -6.35 -12.12 9.07
CA PRO A 105 -6.11 -13.10 10.11
C PRO A 105 -5.27 -12.41 11.18
N ALA A 106 -5.83 -12.22 12.38
CA ALA A 106 -5.23 -11.40 13.46
C ALA A 106 -3.79 -11.85 13.83
N LYS A 107 -3.37 -13.02 13.37
CA LYS A 107 -2.07 -13.63 13.62
C LYS A 107 -0.96 -13.17 12.66
N ASN A 108 -1.29 -12.48 11.56
CA ASN A 108 -0.32 -12.04 10.56
C ASN A 108 -0.35 -10.51 10.42
N PRO A 109 0.44 -9.75 11.20
CA PRO A 109 0.54 -8.31 11.01
C PRO A 109 1.10 -7.97 9.62
N PHE A 110 0.68 -6.84 9.05
CA PHE A 110 1.18 -6.30 7.76
C PHE A 110 2.70 -6.12 7.70
N SER A 111 3.36 -6.05 8.86
CA SER A 111 4.81 -5.91 8.99
C SER A 111 5.50 -7.25 8.79
N GLY A 112 6.25 -7.35 7.68
CA GLY A 112 7.02 -8.53 7.32
C GLY A 112 7.94 -8.99 8.44
N LEU A 113 7.92 -10.30 8.69
CA LEU A 113 8.96 -10.99 9.47
C LEU A 113 10.35 -10.79 8.82
N ASN A 114 10.40 -10.40 7.54
CA ASN A 114 11.59 -10.32 6.70
C ASN A 114 12.21 -8.90 6.56
N GLY A 115 11.92 -7.97 7.47
CA GLY A 115 12.64 -6.69 7.55
C GLY A 115 12.23 -5.67 6.47
N TRP A 116 13.21 -5.09 5.77
CA TRP A 116 13.01 -3.95 4.85
C TRP A 116 12.07 -4.22 3.68
N THR A 117 12.09 -5.47 3.17
CA THR A 117 11.41 -5.84 1.93
C THR A 117 10.15 -6.62 2.28
N SER A 118 9.02 -6.24 1.70
CA SER A 118 7.78 -6.98 1.94
C SER A 118 7.91 -8.43 1.47
N ASP A 119 7.25 -9.34 2.18
CA ASP A 119 7.22 -10.77 1.84
C ASP A 119 6.76 -10.97 0.40
N PHE A 120 5.85 -10.12 -0.08
CA PHE A 120 5.33 -10.16 -1.44
C PHE A 120 6.46 -9.96 -2.46
N ILE A 121 7.28 -8.93 -2.28
CA ILE A 121 8.41 -8.65 -3.16
C ILE A 121 9.47 -9.75 -3.05
N VAL A 122 9.72 -10.29 -1.86
CA VAL A 122 10.64 -11.42 -1.66
C VAL A 122 10.17 -12.64 -2.46
N HIS A 123 8.89 -12.98 -2.39
CA HIS A 123 8.32 -14.12 -3.11
C HIS A 123 8.23 -13.86 -4.62
N ALA A 124 7.87 -12.66 -5.05
CA ALA A 124 7.86 -12.28 -6.47
C ALA A 124 9.25 -12.40 -7.11
N LYS A 125 10.31 -11.93 -6.42
CA LYS A 125 11.69 -12.10 -6.88
C LYS A 125 12.09 -13.58 -7.01
N LYS A 126 11.68 -14.42 -6.05
CA LYS A 126 11.92 -15.87 -6.09
C LYS A 126 11.23 -16.51 -7.29
N GLU A 127 9.96 -16.18 -7.53
CA GLU A 127 9.18 -16.72 -8.66
C GLU A 127 9.80 -16.32 -10.01
N LEU A 128 10.30 -15.10 -10.10
CA LEU A 128 10.98 -14.58 -11.29
C LEU A 128 12.45 -15.02 -11.39
N LYS A 129 12.94 -15.83 -10.44
CA LYS A 129 14.33 -16.30 -10.35
C LYS A 129 15.35 -15.14 -10.37
N MET A 130 14.97 -14.00 -9.78
CA MET A 130 15.79 -12.80 -9.73
C MET A 130 16.78 -12.88 -8.56
N LYS A 131 18.04 -12.55 -8.83
CA LYS A 131 19.07 -12.35 -7.81
C LYS A 131 18.83 -11.03 -7.06
N LYS A 132 19.50 -10.87 -5.91
CA LYS A 132 19.33 -9.70 -5.04
C LYS A 132 19.62 -8.37 -5.77
N ASP A 133 20.65 -8.36 -6.60
CA ASP A 133 21.19 -7.27 -7.40
C ASP A 133 20.45 -7.02 -8.73
N GLN A 134 19.50 -7.88 -9.11
CA GLN A 134 18.76 -7.78 -10.36
C GLN A 134 17.48 -6.97 -10.24
N LEU A 135 17.41 -5.95 -9.38
CA LEU A 135 16.26 -5.04 -9.38
C LEU A 135 16.27 -4.15 -10.64
N PRO A 136 15.10 -3.69 -11.12
CA PRO A 136 14.99 -2.78 -12.28
C PRO A 136 15.98 -1.60 -12.27
N SER A 137 16.17 -0.97 -11.11
CA SER A 137 17.05 0.16 -10.86
C SER A 137 18.53 -0.19 -11.03
N ASN A 138 18.90 -1.43 -10.71
CA ASN A 138 20.27 -1.93 -10.81
C ASN A 138 20.54 -2.62 -12.15
N ASN A 139 19.51 -3.14 -12.82
CA ASN A 139 19.61 -3.83 -14.10
C ASN A 139 18.49 -3.40 -15.05
N PRO A 140 18.66 -2.28 -15.78
CA PRO A 140 17.63 -1.80 -16.69
C PRO A 140 17.26 -2.78 -17.81
N ARG A 141 18.10 -3.77 -18.12
CA ARG A 141 17.85 -4.74 -19.20
C ARG A 141 16.68 -5.68 -18.90
N ILE A 142 16.32 -5.86 -17.63
CA ILE A 142 15.19 -6.72 -17.25
C ILE A 142 13.84 -5.99 -17.28
N ILE A 143 13.85 -4.66 -17.40
CA ILE A 143 12.64 -3.83 -17.37
C ILE A 143 11.64 -4.23 -18.46
N PRO A 144 12.02 -4.38 -19.74
CA PRO A 144 11.06 -4.73 -20.79
C PRO A 144 10.39 -6.09 -20.53
N MET A 145 11.14 -7.06 -20.02
CA MET A 145 10.61 -8.39 -19.66
C MET A 145 9.64 -8.30 -18.48
N LEU A 146 9.92 -7.46 -17.47
CA LEU A 146 9.00 -7.24 -16.36
C LEU A 146 7.72 -6.57 -16.81
N VAL A 147 7.80 -5.58 -17.72
CA VAL A 147 6.64 -4.91 -18.30
C VAL A 147 5.77 -5.90 -19.06
N ASP A 148 6.35 -6.76 -19.91
CA ASP A 148 5.61 -7.79 -20.65
C ASP A 148 4.86 -8.73 -19.69
N LYS A 149 5.56 -9.24 -18.67
CA LYS A 149 4.96 -10.14 -17.68
C LYS A 149 3.90 -9.44 -16.82
N ALA A 150 4.11 -8.18 -16.46
CA ALA A 150 3.15 -7.39 -15.69
C ALA A 150 1.87 -7.14 -16.50
N ALA A 151 2.00 -6.74 -17.77
CA ALA A 151 0.88 -6.55 -18.67
C ALA A 151 0.08 -7.85 -18.86
N GLN A 152 0.76 -8.97 -19.09
CA GLN A 152 0.11 -10.28 -19.18
C GLN A 152 -0.61 -10.68 -17.89
N GLY A 153 0.03 -10.47 -16.74
CA GLY A 153 -0.55 -10.77 -15.43
C GLY A 153 -1.79 -9.92 -15.12
N ILE A 154 -1.77 -8.64 -15.48
CA ILE A 154 -2.94 -7.75 -15.37
C ILE A 154 -4.10 -8.29 -16.20
N ILE A 155 -3.86 -8.67 -17.47
CA ILE A 155 -4.89 -9.23 -18.36
C ILE A 155 -5.47 -10.54 -17.80
N GLU A 156 -4.62 -11.44 -17.32
CA GLU A 156 -5.07 -12.71 -16.73
C GLU A 156 -5.96 -12.49 -15.51
N GLU A 157 -5.56 -11.56 -14.64
CA GLU A 157 -6.31 -11.21 -13.44
C GLU A 157 -7.60 -10.44 -13.73
N GLY A 158 -7.60 -9.59 -14.75
CA GLY A 158 -8.81 -8.93 -15.24
C GLY A 158 -9.83 -9.94 -15.76
N LYS A 159 -9.40 -10.92 -16.55
CA LYS A 159 -10.29 -12.01 -17.00
C LYS A 159 -10.90 -12.78 -15.84
N ASN A 160 -10.10 -13.07 -14.80
CA ASN A 160 -10.58 -13.75 -13.60
C ASN A 160 -11.53 -12.90 -12.73
N ALA A 161 -11.57 -11.58 -12.96
CA ALA A 161 -12.41 -10.64 -12.25
C ALA A 161 -13.59 -10.13 -13.11
N ASP A 162 -13.81 -10.72 -14.30
CA ASP A 162 -14.78 -10.25 -15.30
C ASP A 162 -14.57 -8.77 -15.69
N LYS A 163 -13.29 -8.34 -15.69
CA LYS A 163 -12.80 -6.99 -16.01
C LYS A 163 -11.75 -7.02 -17.14
N THR A 164 -12.09 -7.67 -18.24
CA THR A 164 -11.18 -7.91 -19.37
C THR A 164 -10.82 -6.60 -20.09
N ARG A 165 -11.80 -5.73 -20.37
CA ARG A 165 -11.60 -4.46 -21.06
C ARG A 165 -10.77 -3.49 -20.22
N GLU A 166 -11.09 -3.36 -18.94
CA GLU A 166 -10.25 -2.57 -18.02
C GLU A 166 -8.80 -3.08 -18.03
N ALA A 167 -8.61 -4.39 -17.93
CA ALA A 167 -7.28 -4.98 -17.86
C ALA A 167 -6.48 -4.86 -19.16
N GLU A 168 -7.13 -5.05 -20.31
CA GLU A 168 -6.52 -4.80 -21.64
C GLU A 168 -6.07 -3.35 -21.77
N TRP A 169 -6.90 -2.40 -21.36
CA TRP A 169 -6.55 -0.99 -21.36
C TRP A 169 -5.36 -0.70 -20.45
N MET A 170 -5.38 -1.15 -19.19
CA MET A 170 -4.28 -0.95 -18.24
C MET A 170 -2.97 -1.59 -18.72
N ALA A 171 -3.04 -2.80 -19.27
CA ALA A 171 -1.89 -3.48 -19.86
C ALA A 171 -1.31 -2.70 -21.05
N ASN A 172 -2.17 -2.17 -21.91
CA ASN A 172 -1.74 -1.34 -23.04
C ASN A 172 -1.03 -0.05 -22.57
N GLN A 173 -1.55 0.62 -21.54
CA GLN A 173 -0.90 1.80 -20.96
C GLN A 173 0.50 1.48 -20.44
N LEU A 174 0.67 0.32 -19.78
CA LEU A 174 1.98 -0.11 -19.30
C LEU A 174 2.94 -0.47 -20.45
N MET A 175 2.43 -1.15 -21.48
CA MET A 175 3.21 -1.57 -22.65
C MET A 175 3.71 -0.39 -23.49
N GLN A 176 2.95 0.71 -23.57
CA GLN A 176 3.39 1.94 -24.24
C GLN A 176 4.64 2.56 -23.59
N GLU A 177 4.82 2.35 -22.27
CA GLU A 177 5.96 2.87 -21.52
C GLU A 177 7.17 1.92 -21.47
N LYS A 178 7.05 0.71 -22.05
CA LYS A 178 8.03 -0.38 -21.96
C LYS A 178 9.49 0.04 -22.23
N ASN A 179 9.69 0.95 -23.16
CA ASN A 179 11.03 1.39 -23.60
C ASN A 179 11.43 2.78 -23.07
N ASN A 180 10.60 3.42 -22.25
CA ASN A 180 10.80 4.80 -21.78
C ASN A 180 11.59 4.89 -20.47
N GLY A 181 12.15 3.77 -20.01
CA GLY A 181 12.96 3.66 -18.80
C GLY A 181 12.16 3.60 -17.50
N LEU A 182 12.84 3.22 -16.41
CA LEU A 182 12.20 2.93 -15.11
C LEU A 182 11.36 4.08 -14.58
N LYS A 183 11.83 5.32 -14.72
CA LYS A 183 11.14 6.53 -14.23
C LYS A 183 9.75 6.73 -14.81
N LYS A 184 9.56 6.42 -16.09
CA LYS A 184 8.28 6.56 -16.79
C LYS A 184 7.36 5.37 -16.49
N ILE A 185 7.94 4.17 -16.49
CA ILE A 185 7.22 2.93 -16.14
C ILE A 185 6.71 2.98 -14.71
N TRP A 186 7.54 3.41 -13.76
CA TRP A 186 7.13 3.55 -12.36
C TRP A 186 5.97 4.52 -12.20
N LYS A 187 6.02 5.68 -12.88
CA LYS A 187 4.91 6.66 -12.88
C LYS A 187 3.62 6.06 -13.46
N CYS A 188 3.75 5.26 -14.53
CA CYS A 188 2.61 4.54 -15.10
C CYS A 188 2.05 3.51 -14.10
N CYS A 189 2.90 2.68 -13.48
CA CYS A 189 2.48 1.73 -12.44
C CYS A 189 1.80 2.42 -11.26
N ALA A 190 2.36 3.53 -10.76
CA ALA A 190 1.78 4.30 -9.67
C ALA A 190 0.40 4.83 -10.06
N ARG A 191 0.27 5.49 -11.22
CA ARG A 191 -1.01 5.97 -11.75
C ARG A 191 -2.04 4.84 -11.85
N LEU A 192 -1.68 3.71 -12.47
CA LEU A 192 -2.56 2.55 -12.62
C LEU A 192 -2.98 1.96 -11.27
N TYR A 193 -2.06 1.88 -10.31
CA TYR A 193 -2.37 1.42 -8.95
C TYR A 193 -3.32 2.38 -8.22
N THR A 194 -3.22 3.68 -8.50
CA THR A 194 -4.12 4.69 -7.92
C THR A 194 -5.43 4.86 -8.68
N MET A 195 -5.70 4.11 -9.74
CA MET A 195 -7.01 4.16 -10.40
C MET A 195 -8.03 3.30 -9.64
N GLU A 196 -9.25 3.81 -9.49
CA GLU A 196 -10.41 3.00 -9.13
C GLU A 196 -10.62 1.91 -10.17
N SER A 197 -10.13 0.72 -9.83
CA SER A 197 -10.06 -0.45 -10.71
C SER A 197 -9.96 -1.73 -9.88
N PHE A 198 -10.07 -2.88 -10.52
CA PHE A 198 -9.84 -4.16 -9.86
C PHE A 198 -8.40 -4.34 -9.36
N LEU A 199 -7.41 -3.67 -9.99
CA LEU A 199 -5.99 -3.92 -9.78
C LEU A 199 -5.54 -3.66 -8.34
N TYR A 200 -5.81 -2.47 -7.82
CA TYR A 200 -5.41 -2.10 -6.46
C TYR A 200 -6.11 -2.99 -5.42
N LYS A 201 -7.42 -3.29 -5.63
CA LYS A 201 -8.23 -4.14 -4.75
C LYS A 201 -7.57 -5.52 -4.63
N LYS A 202 -7.28 -6.16 -5.77
CA LYS A 202 -6.71 -7.51 -5.82
C LYS A 202 -5.27 -7.59 -5.32
N ILE A 203 -4.43 -6.59 -5.60
CA ILE A 203 -3.07 -6.52 -5.05
C ILE A 203 -3.11 -6.44 -3.52
N ASN A 204 -3.91 -5.50 -2.97
CA ASN A 204 -3.98 -5.29 -1.53
C ASN A 204 -4.61 -6.49 -0.81
N GLU A 205 -5.63 -7.12 -1.39
CA GLU A 205 -6.18 -8.40 -0.92
C GLU A 205 -5.10 -9.47 -0.83
N THR A 206 -4.33 -9.65 -1.90
CA THR A 206 -3.27 -10.66 -1.96
C THR A 206 -2.17 -10.40 -0.93
N MET A 207 -1.75 -9.14 -0.79
CA MET A 207 -0.72 -8.75 0.19
C MET A 207 -1.16 -9.05 1.63
N ARG A 208 -2.45 -9.04 1.95
CA ARG A 208 -2.97 -9.44 3.28
C ARG A 208 -2.95 -10.95 3.51
N LEU A 209 -3.06 -11.75 2.44
CA LEU A 209 -3.09 -13.21 2.54
C LEU A 209 -1.70 -13.84 2.60
N ILE A 210 -0.65 -13.09 2.25
CA ILE A 210 0.70 -13.65 2.16
C ILE A 210 1.18 -14.21 3.50
N GLY A 211 1.87 -15.36 3.44
CA GLY A 211 2.30 -16.08 4.63
C GLY A 211 1.18 -16.89 5.31
N SER A 212 -0.09 -16.72 4.92
CA SER A 212 -1.15 -17.65 5.34
C SER A 212 -0.95 -19.00 4.67
N LYS A 213 -0.86 -20.06 5.49
CA LYS A 213 -0.81 -21.45 4.99
C LYS A 213 -2.14 -21.89 4.37
N GLU A 214 -3.25 -21.41 4.92
CA GLU A 214 -4.60 -21.75 4.44
C GLU A 214 -4.85 -21.19 3.03
N HIS A 215 -4.33 -19.99 2.76
CA HIS A 215 -4.52 -19.30 1.48
C HIS A 215 -3.27 -19.38 0.58
N GLU A 216 -2.38 -20.34 0.81
CA GLU A 216 -1.10 -20.45 0.11
C GLU A 216 -1.24 -20.52 -1.40
N ASN A 217 -2.16 -21.34 -1.89
CA ASN A 217 -2.41 -21.47 -3.33
C ASN A 217 -2.93 -20.16 -3.95
N VAL A 218 -3.76 -19.42 -3.20
CA VAL A 218 -4.33 -18.16 -3.66
C VAL A 218 -3.23 -17.11 -3.78
N TRP A 219 -2.48 -16.83 -2.70
CA TRP A 219 -1.48 -15.76 -2.81
C TRP A 219 -0.32 -16.15 -3.73
N ARG A 220 0.06 -17.43 -3.84
CA ARG A 220 1.10 -17.86 -4.77
C ARG A 220 0.71 -17.69 -6.23
N SER A 221 -0.54 -17.97 -6.60
CA SER A 221 -0.99 -17.75 -7.98
C SER A 221 -0.96 -16.27 -8.32
N LYS A 222 -1.42 -15.41 -7.40
CA LYS A 222 -1.38 -13.95 -7.55
C LYS A 222 0.02 -13.36 -7.59
N ILE A 223 1.01 -13.98 -6.93
CA ILE A 223 2.41 -13.58 -7.04
C ILE A 223 2.96 -13.83 -8.46
N ARG A 224 2.50 -14.88 -9.15
CA ARG A 224 2.92 -15.13 -10.53
C ARG A 224 2.43 -14.06 -11.49
N THR A 225 1.19 -13.60 -11.30
CA THR A 225 0.53 -12.61 -12.16
C THR A 225 0.91 -11.18 -11.77
N PHE A 226 0.69 -10.77 -10.51
CA PHE A 226 0.96 -9.40 -10.05
C PHE A 226 2.40 -9.14 -9.59
N GLY A 227 3.21 -10.17 -9.35
CA GLY A 227 4.59 -10.04 -8.90
C GLY A 227 5.44 -9.09 -9.75
N PRO A 228 5.49 -9.25 -11.09
CA PRO A 228 6.22 -8.33 -11.97
C PRO A 228 5.78 -6.88 -11.84
N PHE A 229 4.47 -6.62 -11.81
CA PHE A 229 3.92 -5.28 -11.65
C PHE A 229 4.33 -4.67 -10.30
N CYS A 230 4.20 -5.43 -9.21
CA CYS A 230 4.56 -4.96 -7.88
C CYS A 230 6.06 -4.69 -7.73
N ILE A 231 6.94 -5.44 -8.43
CA ILE A 231 8.38 -5.13 -8.46
C ILE A 231 8.65 -3.81 -9.16
N LEU A 232 7.99 -3.55 -10.30
CA LEU A 232 8.11 -2.27 -11.01
C LEU A 232 7.60 -1.10 -10.16
N LEU A 233 6.50 -1.27 -9.43
CA LEU A 233 5.95 -0.27 -8.53
C LEU A 233 6.81 -0.06 -7.27
N TRP A 234 7.40 -1.13 -6.72
CA TRP A 234 8.17 -1.06 -5.48
C TRP A 234 9.56 -0.44 -5.65
N ASP A 235 10.21 -0.66 -6.81
CA ASP A 235 11.56 -0.15 -7.09
C ASP A 235 11.53 1.31 -7.57
N ASP A 236 11.08 2.18 -6.66
CA ASP A 236 10.86 3.61 -6.90
C ASP A 236 12.19 4.35 -7.19
N PRO A 237 12.38 4.90 -8.41
CA PRO A 237 13.59 5.63 -8.78
C PRO A 237 13.65 7.06 -8.24
N TYR A 238 12.59 7.54 -7.57
CA TYR A 238 12.50 8.87 -6.96
C TYR A 238 12.75 8.82 -5.45
N ASN A 239 12.41 7.71 -4.81
CA ASN A 239 12.48 7.59 -3.35
C ASN A 239 13.84 7.07 -2.85
N HIS A 240 14.84 7.95 -2.91
CA HIS A 240 16.21 7.65 -2.47
C HIS A 240 16.47 8.03 -1.01
N LEU A 241 15.61 8.84 -0.40
CA LEU A 241 15.75 9.28 0.97
C LEU A 241 14.47 8.96 1.77
N PRO A 242 14.59 8.29 2.92
CA PRO A 242 13.46 8.13 3.83
C PRO A 242 12.97 9.51 4.25
N LEU A 243 11.65 9.64 4.41
CA LEU A 243 11.13 10.73 5.22
C LEU A 243 11.57 10.49 6.66
N THR A 244 12.24 11.51 7.19
CA THR A 244 12.66 11.60 8.58
C THR A 244 12.10 12.88 9.16
N GLY A 245 11.67 12.85 10.43
CA GLY A 245 11.07 13.99 11.11
C GLY A 245 9.55 13.95 11.17
N ASP A 246 8.95 14.82 11.99
CA ASP A 246 7.54 14.75 12.45
C ASP A 246 6.46 15.05 11.38
N LYS A 247 6.59 14.52 10.15
CA LYS A 247 5.50 14.56 9.17
C LYS A 247 4.31 13.78 9.71
N MET A 248 3.15 14.40 9.69
CA MET A 248 1.89 13.77 10.06
C MET A 248 1.16 13.33 8.81
N LEU A 249 0.73 12.08 8.81
CA LEU A 249 -0.15 11.49 7.81
C LEU A 249 -1.49 11.14 8.46
N TYR A 250 -2.55 11.12 7.67
CA TYR A 250 -3.89 10.87 8.14
C TYR A 250 -4.54 9.77 7.32
N ARG A 251 -5.33 8.94 7.98
CA ARG A 251 -6.12 7.90 7.29
C ARG A 251 -7.46 7.69 7.98
N GLY A 252 -8.53 7.89 7.24
CA GLY A 252 -9.86 7.44 7.65
C GLY A 252 -10.01 5.93 7.49
N ALA A 253 -10.75 5.29 8.37
CA ALA A 253 -11.18 3.91 8.22
C ALA A 253 -12.51 3.68 8.90
N ASN A 254 -13.35 2.86 8.28
CA ASN A 254 -14.55 2.33 8.91
C ASN A 254 -14.25 0.95 9.50
N LEU A 255 -14.28 0.80 10.83
CA LEU A 255 -14.20 -0.52 11.47
C LEU A 255 -15.55 -0.85 12.12
N SER A 256 -15.86 -2.14 12.26
CA SER A 256 -17.10 -2.55 12.93
C SER A 256 -17.10 -2.14 14.40
N ASP A 257 -18.28 -1.97 14.98
CA ASP A 257 -18.42 -1.70 16.43
C ASP A 257 -17.82 -2.83 17.28
N ASP A 258 -17.76 -4.06 16.77
CA ASP A 258 -17.06 -5.19 17.43
C ASP A 258 -15.53 -5.06 17.40
N LEU A 259 -14.99 -4.35 16.39
CA LEU A 259 -13.56 -3.99 16.32
C LEU A 259 -13.24 -2.69 17.08
N ILE A 260 -14.25 -1.89 17.43
CA ILE A 260 -14.08 -0.53 18.00
C ILE A 260 -14.59 -0.36 19.43
N ALA A 261 -15.59 -1.12 19.86
CA ALA A 261 -16.35 -0.90 21.09
C ALA A 261 -16.74 0.58 21.34
N GLN A 262 -17.93 0.93 20.85
CA GLN A 262 -18.77 2.15 20.94
C GLN A 262 -18.76 3.15 19.75
N SER A 263 -19.97 3.30 19.19
CA SER A 263 -20.47 3.89 17.92
C SER A 263 -20.45 5.43 17.87
N LYS A 264 -20.44 6.17 16.73
CA LYS A 264 -20.94 5.90 15.36
C LYS A 264 -20.38 6.94 14.35
N ALA A 265 -20.02 6.50 13.14
CA ALA A 265 -19.37 7.24 12.04
C ALA A 265 -20.32 7.89 11.04
N GLU A 266 -20.03 9.08 10.49
CA GLU A 266 -20.83 9.58 9.34
C GLU A 266 -20.12 10.19 8.12
N GLN A 267 -18.79 10.35 8.02
CA GLN A 267 -18.22 10.81 6.73
C GLN A 267 -16.97 10.11 6.18
N PHE A 268 -16.10 9.48 7.01
CA PHE A 268 -15.07 8.54 6.54
C PHE A 268 -14.76 7.60 7.69
N GLY A 269 -15.63 6.61 7.86
CA GLY A 269 -15.58 5.69 8.98
C GLY A 269 -15.62 6.34 10.37
N ASN A 270 -15.58 5.49 11.39
CA ASN A 270 -15.63 5.85 12.81
C ASN A 270 -14.24 6.09 13.40
N VAL A 271 -13.17 5.86 12.61
CA VAL A 271 -11.78 5.92 13.06
C VAL A 271 -10.94 6.83 12.17
N LEU A 272 -10.13 7.67 12.80
CA LEU A 272 -9.05 8.44 12.19
C LEU A 272 -7.71 7.95 12.74
N PHE A 273 -6.86 7.40 11.88
CA PHE A 273 -5.47 7.16 12.21
C PHE A 273 -4.66 8.44 12.02
N VAL A 274 -3.98 8.87 13.08
CA VAL A 274 -3.08 10.02 13.10
C VAL A 274 -1.66 9.47 13.19
N MET A 275 -0.95 9.49 12.07
CA MET A 275 0.30 8.76 11.88
C MET A 275 1.49 9.73 11.83
N ARG A 276 2.34 9.71 12.85
CA ARG A 276 3.63 10.42 12.84
C ARG A 276 4.69 9.56 12.14
N VAL A 277 5.29 10.05 11.08
CA VAL A 277 6.37 9.36 10.37
C VAL A 277 7.69 9.59 11.11
N ASN A 278 8.19 8.63 11.88
CA ASN A 278 9.53 8.78 12.48
C ASN A 278 10.62 8.52 11.41
N TYR A 279 10.46 7.40 10.70
CA TYR A 279 11.35 6.99 9.62
C TYR A 279 10.59 6.07 8.67
N ALA A 280 10.24 6.53 7.47
CA ALA A 280 9.59 5.69 6.47
C ALA A 280 9.87 6.18 5.05
N TYR A 281 9.89 5.25 4.10
CA TYR A 281 9.87 5.59 2.68
C TYR A 281 8.42 5.80 2.30
N THR A 282 8.10 7.02 1.86
CA THR A 282 6.79 7.35 1.29
C THR A 282 6.98 8.04 -0.04
N THR A 283 5.94 8.02 -0.85
CA THR A 283 5.93 8.73 -2.13
C THR A 283 4.62 9.49 -2.28
N ASP A 284 4.73 10.79 -2.54
CA ASP A 284 3.59 11.65 -2.89
C ASP A 284 3.02 11.20 -4.25
N LEU A 285 1.79 10.70 -4.23
CA LEU A 285 1.06 10.24 -5.41
C LEU A 285 0.16 11.32 -6.00
N SER A 286 -0.02 12.46 -5.33
CA SER A 286 -0.88 13.56 -5.79
C SER A 286 -0.60 13.98 -7.24
N PRO A 287 0.67 14.08 -7.71
CA PRO A 287 0.96 14.44 -9.09
C PRO A 287 0.57 13.37 -10.14
N LEU A 288 0.24 12.15 -9.71
CA LEU A 288 0.00 10.99 -10.57
C LEU A 288 -1.43 10.44 -10.44
N SER A 289 -2.10 10.73 -9.33
CA SER A 289 -3.47 10.32 -9.03
C SER A 289 -4.49 11.06 -9.90
N GLU A 290 -5.61 10.40 -10.19
CA GLU A 290 -6.81 11.06 -10.73
C GLU A 290 -7.47 11.98 -9.67
N TYR A 291 -7.04 11.87 -8.42
CA TYR A 291 -7.54 12.58 -7.23
C TYR A 291 -6.35 13.32 -6.58
N PRO A 292 -5.80 14.35 -7.22
CA PRO A 292 -4.64 15.07 -6.70
C PRO A 292 -4.92 15.77 -5.36
N ASP A 293 -6.16 16.17 -5.13
CA ASP A 293 -6.59 16.89 -3.92
C ASP A 293 -6.75 15.97 -2.69
N GLU A 294 -6.63 14.65 -2.86
CA GLU A 294 -6.57 13.69 -1.74
C GLU A 294 -5.22 13.73 -1.01
N GLU A 295 -4.22 14.42 -1.56
CA GLU A 295 -2.86 14.51 -1.02
C GLU A 295 -2.30 13.11 -0.67
N GLU A 296 -2.56 12.13 -1.54
CA GLU A 296 -2.33 10.71 -1.28
C GLU A 296 -0.82 10.40 -1.15
N GLU A 297 -0.44 9.82 -0.01
CA GLU A 297 0.94 9.39 0.28
C GLU A 297 1.02 7.87 0.31
N LEU A 298 1.79 7.28 -0.62
CA LEU A 298 2.06 5.86 -0.65
C LEU A 298 3.13 5.50 0.38
N ILE A 299 2.74 4.84 1.47
CA ILE A 299 3.68 4.27 2.42
C ILE A 299 4.23 2.95 1.86
N HIS A 300 5.55 2.82 1.78
CA HIS A 300 6.18 1.60 1.27
C HIS A 300 5.83 0.38 2.14
N PRO A 301 5.65 -0.81 1.55
CA PRO A 301 5.30 -2.00 2.30
C PRO A 301 6.50 -2.43 3.19
N GLY A 302 6.19 -2.89 4.41
CA GLY A 302 7.19 -3.24 5.43
C GLY A 302 7.41 -2.17 6.50
N VAL A 303 6.76 -1.01 6.39
CA VAL A 303 6.70 -0.02 7.47
C VAL A 303 5.88 -0.59 8.64
N CYS A 304 6.48 -0.58 9.83
CA CYS A 304 5.81 -0.96 11.07
C CYS A 304 5.24 0.29 11.76
N PHE A 305 4.35 0.06 12.73
CA PHE A 305 3.84 1.15 13.56
C PHE A 305 3.70 0.73 15.02
N THR A 306 3.83 1.70 15.92
CA THR A 306 3.42 1.58 17.32
C THR A 306 2.14 2.36 17.54
N ILE A 307 1.25 1.85 18.37
CA ILE A 307 0.08 2.62 18.84
C ILE A 307 0.53 3.42 20.05
N ASP A 308 0.54 4.74 19.91
CA ASP A 308 0.98 5.66 20.95
C ASP A 308 -0.19 6.03 21.89
N GLY A 309 -1.42 5.99 21.38
CA GLY A 309 -2.62 6.26 22.17
C GLY A 309 -3.90 6.16 21.35
N VAL A 310 -5.03 6.07 22.06
CA VAL A 310 -6.37 6.08 21.48
C VAL A 310 -7.20 7.10 22.25
N ARG A 311 -7.90 8.00 21.55
CA ARG A 311 -8.83 8.95 22.15
C ARG A 311 -10.13 8.99 21.38
N TYR A 312 -11.22 9.30 22.06
CA TYR A 312 -12.50 9.58 21.41
C TYR A 312 -12.73 11.09 21.37
N ASP A 313 -12.92 11.63 20.17
CA ASP A 313 -13.33 13.02 19.94
C ASP A 313 -14.86 13.06 19.92
N ALA A 314 -15.45 13.51 21.03
CA ALA A 314 -16.90 13.60 21.19
C ALA A 314 -17.55 14.66 20.29
N ILE A 315 -16.81 15.68 19.85
CA ILE A 315 -17.32 16.73 18.95
C ILE A 315 -17.43 16.17 17.54
N LYS A 316 -16.38 15.46 17.10
CA LYS A 316 -16.38 14.81 15.78
C LYS A 316 -17.12 13.48 15.76
N ASN A 317 -17.45 12.93 16.93
CA ASN A 317 -17.95 11.57 17.12
C ASN A 317 -17.05 10.53 16.44
N LYS A 318 -15.73 10.61 16.70
CA LYS A 318 -14.71 9.74 16.07
C LYS A 318 -13.68 9.23 17.07
N ASN A 319 -13.24 8.00 16.89
CA ASN A 319 -12.05 7.48 17.55
C ASN A 319 -10.82 7.94 16.77
N GLU A 320 -9.83 8.47 17.47
CA GLU A 320 -8.55 8.85 16.91
C GLU A 320 -7.46 7.94 17.48
N ILE A 321 -6.76 7.24 16.60
CA ILE A 321 -5.68 6.31 16.94
C ILE A 321 -4.36 6.93 16.52
N TYR A 322 -3.51 7.22 17.50
CA TYR A 322 -2.20 7.83 17.31
C TYR A 322 -1.17 6.75 17.06
N LEU A 323 -0.48 6.86 15.93
CA LEU A 323 0.51 5.89 15.49
C LEU A 323 1.85 6.57 15.26
N THR A 324 2.95 5.90 15.62
CA THR A 324 4.28 6.26 15.13
C THR A 324 4.74 5.23 14.10
N LEU A 325 4.99 5.68 12.87
CA LEU A 325 5.47 4.85 11.77
C LEU A 325 7.00 4.77 11.77
N LYS A 326 7.53 3.55 11.65
CA LYS A 326 8.97 3.28 11.60
C LYS A 326 9.24 2.07 10.72
N HIS A 327 10.08 2.24 9.70
CA HIS A 327 10.65 1.11 8.96
C HIS A 327 11.58 0.33 9.90
N ASN A 328 11.55 -1.00 9.87
CA ASN A 328 12.37 -1.79 10.78
C ASN A 328 13.88 -1.50 10.55
N VAL A 329 14.52 -0.88 11.55
CA VAL A 329 15.89 -0.32 11.48
C VAL A 329 16.97 -1.37 11.70
N ASP A 330 16.64 -2.54 12.24
CA ASP A 330 17.63 -3.62 12.46
C ASP A 330 18.28 -4.11 11.15
N ASP A 331 17.67 -3.79 10.00
CA ASP A 331 18.15 -4.09 8.64
C ASP A 331 18.90 -2.90 7.99
N ILE A 332 18.79 -1.70 8.59
CA ILE A 332 19.30 -0.42 8.10
C ILE A 332 20.73 -0.17 8.55
N ASP A 333 21.10 -0.47 9.80
CA ASP A 333 22.48 -0.28 10.27
C ASP A 333 23.47 -1.12 9.45
N LYS A 334 23.02 -2.26 8.91
CA LYS A 334 23.79 -3.05 7.94
C LYS A 334 23.84 -2.37 6.57
N LYS A 335 22.74 -1.80 6.07
CA LYS A 335 22.66 -1.27 4.69
C LYS A 335 23.10 0.19 4.52
N ILE A 336 22.86 1.09 5.47
CA ILE A 336 23.38 2.47 5.43
C ILE A 336 24.91 2.44 5.42
N PHE A 337 25.53 1.53 6.18
CA PHE A 337 26.97 1.31 6.13
C PHE A 337 27.47 0.92 4.73
N PHE A 338 26.71 0.12 3.98
CA PHE A 338 27.08 -0.32 2.62
C PHE A 338 26.65 0.65 1.49
N ALA A 339 25.47 1.26 1.58
CA ALA A 339 24.88 2.11 0.54
C ALA A 339 25.41 3.56 0.61
N GLY A 340 25.59 4.11 1.81
CA GLY A 340 26.24 5.41 2.00
C GLY A 340 27.67 5.41 1.48
N SER A 341 28.41 4.32 1.72
CA SER A 341 29.78 4.13 1.22
C SER A 341 29.85 3.94 -0.30
N ALA A 342 28.87 3.26 -0.92
CA ALA A 342 28.88 3.00 -2.36
C ALA A 342 28.33 4.16 -3.20
N MET A 343 27.33 4.89 -2.70
CA MET A 343 26.63 5.94 -3.44
C MET A 343 27.37 7.28 -3.39
N LEU A 344 27.88 7.69 -2.22
CA LEU A 344 28.77 8.86 -2.14
C LEU A 344 30.04 8.68 -2.98
N MET A 345 30.55 7.46 -3.11
CA MET A 345 31.72 7.18 -3.95
C MET A 345 31.42 7.13 -5.44
N ARG A 346 30.21 6.74 -5.87
CA ARG A 346 29.86 6.70 -7.29
C ARG A 346 29.72 8.09 -7.90
N ASP A 347 29.25 9.06 -7.10
CA ASP A 347 29.15 10.46 -7.51
C ASP A 347 30.49 11.20 -7.37
N PHE A 348 31.37 10.79 -6.45
CA PHE A 348 32.72 11.37 -6.32
C PHE A 348 33.74 10.88 -7.36
N PHE A 349 33.56 9.67 -7.92
CA PHE A 349 34.52 9.04 -8.85
C PHE A 349 34.04 8.92 -10.31
N ARG A 350 33.25 9.88 -10.80
CA ARG A 350 33.07 10.09 -12.26
C ARG A 350 34.31 10.70 -12.94
N LEU A 351 35.51 10.18 -12.65
CA LEU A 351 36.75 10.54 -13.33
C LEU A 351 37.52 9.29 -13.74
N ASP A 352 37.98 9.32 -14.98
CA ASP A 352 38.49 8.21 -15.79
C ASP A 352 39.53 7.31 -15.07
N ASP A 353 39.28 6.00 -15.10
CA ASP A 353 39.73 5.00 -14.14
C ASP A 353 41.16 4.46 -14.42
N ARG A 354 41.97 5.17 -15.20
CA ARG A 354 43.27 4.63 -15.67
C ARG A 354 44.52 5.41 -15.26
N ALA A 355 44.39 6.58 -14.64
CA ALA A 355 45.57 7.40 -14.32
C ALA A 355 45.62 8.00 -12.90
N ASN A 356 44.61 7.80 -12.04
CA ASN A 356 44.57 8.53 -10.77
C ASN A 356 45.26 7.78 -9.60
N PRO A 357 46.42 8.23 -9.10
CA PRO A 357 47.12 7.63 -7.95
C PRO A 357 46.30 7.66 -6.65
N ALA A 358 45.30 8.55 -6.53
CA ALA A 358 44.40 8.57 -5.38
C ALA A 358 43.55 7.28 -5.27
N VAL A 359 43.18 6.65 -6.39
CA VAL A 359 42.41 5.39 -6.43
C VAL A 359 43.27 4.22 -5.93
N ARG A 360 44.59 4.24 -6.18
CA ARG A 360 45.52 3.21 -5.66
C ARG A 360 45.79 3.40 -4.17
N LEU A 361 45.97 4.64 -3.71
CA LEU A 361 46.13 4.93 -2.28
C LEU A 361 44.87 4.53 -1.50
N TYR A 362 43.68 4.77 -2.07
CA TYR A 362 42.41 4.39 -1.48
C TYR A 362 42.20 2.87 -1.41
N ASN A 363 42.54 2.12 -2.48
CA ASN A 363 42.51 0.65 -2.44
C ASN A 363 43.48 0.07 -1.39
N GLY A 364 44.60 0.75 -1.12
CA GLY A 364 45.49 0.43 -0.01
C GLY A 364 44.84 0.71 1.35
N PHE A 365 44.19 1.87 1.51
CA PHE A 365 43.50 2.27 2.73
C PHE A 365 42.34 1.34 3.08
N CYS A 366 41.48 0.99 2.11
CA CYS A 366 40.34 0.08 2.33
C CYS A 366 40.76 -1.33 2.75
N ARG A 367 41.89 -1.84 2.22
CA ARG A 367 42.44 -3.13 2.65
C ARG A 367 42.99 -3.06 4.08
N ALA A 368 43.59 -1.93 4.47
CA ALA A 368 44.07 -1.70 5.83
C ALA A 368 42.93 -1.49 6.85
N SER A 369 41.89 -0.73 6.49
CA SER A 369 40.72 -0.49 7.35
C SER A 369 39.92 -1.77 7.60
N SER A 370 39.75 -2.62 6.58
CA SER A 370 39.06 -3.91 6.73
C SER A 370 39.82 -4.87 7.65
N ALA A 371 41.16 -4.83 7.65
CA ALA A 371 41.99 -5.64 8.55
C ALA A 371 41.93 -5.20 10.03
N ILE A 372 41.55 -3.94 10.31
CA ILE A 372 41.47 -3.38 11.67
C ILE A 372 40.03 -3.43 12.21
N LEU A 373 39.02 -3.21 11.37
CA LEU A 373 37.62 -3.12 11.79
C LEU A 373 36.97 -4.48 12.05
N LEU A 374 37.31 -5.53 11.29
CA LEU A 374 36.76 -6.88 11.51
C LEU A 374 37.09 -7.44 12.91
N PRO A 375 38.37 -7.40 13.37
CA PRO A 375 38.71 -7.84 14.74
C PRO A 375 38.05 -7.00 15.85
N LEU A 376 37.83 -5.71 15.60
CA LEU A 376 37.17 -4.81 16.57
C LEU A 376 35.68 -5.13 16.71
N MET A 377 35.01 -5.50 15.60
CA MET A 377 33.60 -5.91 15.64
C MET A 377 33.41 -7.29 16.27
N ASP A 378 34.34 -8.21 16.06
CA ASP A 378 34.35 -9.50 16.76
C ASP A 378 34.59 -9.32 18.28
N ALA A 379 35.44 -8.37 18.68
CA ALA A 379 35.69 -8.04 20.09
C ALA A 379 34.47 -7.39 20.77
N VAL A 380 33.71 -6.54 20.05
CA VAL A 380 32.47 -5.94 20.55
C VAL A 380 31.34 -6.99 20.65
N SER A 381 31.31 -7.96 19.73
CA SER A 381 30.33 -9.07 19.76
C SER A 381 30.61 -10.08 20.88
N ALA A 382 31.89 -10.21 21.29
CA ALA A 382 32.31 -11.06 22.41
C ALA A 382 32.09 -10.42 23.80
N ALA A 383 31.99 -9.09 23.89
CA ALA A 383 31.75 -8.37 25.13
C ALA A 383 30.25 -8.26 25.43
N ARG A 384 29.62 -9.33 25.95
CA ARG A 384 28.27 -9.25 26.52
C ARG A 384 28.33 -8.72 27.97
N PRO A 385 27.54 -7.71 28.35
CA PRO A 385 27.27 -7.45 29.76
C PRO A 385 26.33 -8.53 30.32
N GLY A 386 26.60 -8.97 31.56
CA GLY A 386 25.75 -9.90 32.30
C GLY A 386 24.35 -9.33 32.62
N PRO A 387 23.41 -10.17 33.06
CA PRO A 387 22.00 -9.81 33.15
C PRO A 387 21.75 -8.85 34.31
N SER A 388 21.28 -7.64 34.00
CA SER A 388 20.56 -6.77 34.93
C SER A 388 19.08 -7.13 34.93
N ALA A 389 18.53 -7.28 36.14
CA ALA A 389 17.14 -7.63 36.39
C ALA A 389 16.19 -6.49 35.99
N GLY A 390 15.06 -6.82 35.35
CA GLY A 390 13.94 -5.89 35.20
C GLY A 390 12.93 -6.24 34.10
N GLY A 391 11.83 -6.88 34.50
CA GLY A 391 10.48 -6.66 33.93
C GLY A 391 10.14 -7.25 32.56
N ASP A 392 9.75 -8.53 32.52
CA ASP A 392 9.08 -9.15 31.38
C ASP A 392 7.54 -8.97 31.51
N TYR A 393 6.92 -8.21 30.60
CA TYR A 393 5.47 -8.30 30.35
C TYR A 393 5.24 -9.34 29.25
N ARG A 394 4.67 -10.50 29.62
CA ARG A 394 4.16 -11.49 28.64
C ARG A 394 2.66 -11.35 28.46
N ILE A 395 2.28 -11.25 27.19
CA ILE A 395 0.92 -11.40 26.67
C ILE A 395 0.47 -12.85 26.93
N SER A 396 -0.55 -13.05 27.75
CA SER A 396 -1.15 -14.35 28.03
C SER A 396 -2.25 -14.70 27.03
N ARG A 397 -2.14 -15.90 26.47
CA ARG A 397 -3.17 -16.63 25.73
C ARG A 397 -4.43 -16.81 26.59
N MET A 398 -5.60 -16.53 26.01
CA MET A 398 -6.88 -17.05 26.49
C MET A 398 -7.07 -18.47 25.97
N THR A 399 -6.98 -19.46 26.86
CA THR A 399 -7.72 -20.73 26.79
C THR A 399 -8.00 -21.17 28.24
N ASN A 400 -9.24 -21.54 28.53
CA ASN A 400 -9.69 -21.98 29.85
C ASN A 400 -8.86 -23.18 30.35
N GLY A 401 -8.16 -22.99 31.47
CA GLY A 401 -7.21 -23.93 32.07
C GLY A 401 -5.83 -23.27 32.25
N GLY A 402 -5.59 -22.71 33.44
CA GLY A 402 -4.34 -22.00 33.75
C GLY A 402 -3.27 -22.94 34.32
N PHE A 403 -2.01 -22.68 33.99
CA PHE A 403 -0.87 -23.29 34.68
C PHE A 403 -0.16 -22.22 35.52
N TYR A 404 0.28 -22.56 36.72
CA TYR A 404 1.14 -21.71 37.55
C TYR A 404 2.42 -22.45 37.95
N ARG A 405 3.48 -21.71 38.28
CA ARG A 405 4.68 -22.30 38.91
C ARG A 405 4.57 -22.16 40.41
N ASP A 406 4.78 -23.25 41.13
CA ASP A 406 4.89 -23.19 42.58
C ASP A 406 6.22 -22.55 43.02
N ARG A 407 6.39 -22.35 44.33
CA ARG A 407 7.60 -21.72 44.90
C ARG A 407 8.89 -22.49 44.62
N ASN A 408 8.79 -23.74 44.17
CA ASN A 408 9.93 -24.57 43.78
C ASN A 408 10.16 -24.55 42.25
N GLY A 409 9.42 -23.71 41.52
CA GLY A 409 9.53 -23.56 40.07
C GLY A 409 8.85 -24.65 39.25
N THR A 410 8.08 -25.54 39.88
CA THR A 410 7.40 -26.66 39.20
C THR A 410 6.08 -26.18 38.61
N LEU A 411 5.85 -26.46 37.33
CA LEU A 411 4.62 -26.07 36.62
C LEU A 411 3.47 -27.01 37.03
N ARG A 412 2.36 -26.46 37.54
CA ARG A 412 1.15 -27.18 37.95
C ARG A 412 -0.09 -26.60 37.29
N GLU A 413 -1.09 -27.44 37.03
CA GLU A 413 -2.41 -27.01 36.53
C GLU A 413 -3.26 -26.44 37.68
N ASP A 414 -3.92 -25.31 37.42
CA ASP A 414 -5.04 -24.78 38.21
C ASP A 414 -6.34 -24.99 37.42
N PRO A 415 -7.02 -26.13 37.64
CA PRO A 415 -8.25 -26.45 36.93
C PRO A 415 -9.45 -25.59 37.36
N THR A 416 -9.32 -24.78 38.41
CA THR A 416 -10.43 -24.01 39.00
C THR A 416 -10.33 -22.50 38.80
N GLY A 417 -9.17 -21.98 38.40
CA GLY A 417 -8.93 -20.55 38.17
C GLY A 417 -8.93 -19.68 39.44
N THR A 418 -8.95 -20.28 40.63
CA THR A 418 -9.12 -19.58 41.91
C THR A 418 -7.87 -18.79 42.33
N LEU A 419 -6.68 -19.17 41.86
CA LEU A 419 -5.42 -18.46 42.19
C LEU A 419 -5.24 -17.15 41.39
N ALA A 420 -5.83 -17.05 40.20
CA ALA A 420 -5.81 -15.82 39.41
C ALA A 420 -6.65 -14.71 40.07
N ASP A 421 -7.77 -15.10 40.67
CA ASP A 421 -8.74 -14.21 41.33
C ASP A 421 -8.18 -13.62 42.64
N ASP A 422 -7.40 -14.40 43.39
CA ASP A 422 -6.76 -13.97 44.63
C ASP A 422 -5.57 -13.02 44.39
N CYS A 423 -4.85 -13.20 43.26
CA CYS A 423 -3.82 -12.26 42.82
C CYS A 423 -4.41 -10.91 42.38
N TYR A 424 -5.56 -10.93 41.68
CA TYR A 424 -6.25 -9.72 41.25
C TYR A 424 -6.77 -8.88 42.44
N ARG A 425 -7.32 -9.54 43.48
CA ARG A 425 -7.77 -8.84 44.71
C ARG A 425 -6.63 -8.23 45.52
N ARG A 426 -5.42 -8.80 45.47
CA ARG A 426 -4.24 -8.21 46.14
C ARG A 426 -3.69 -6.99 45.40
N ALA A 427 -3.86 -6.91 44.08
CA ALA A 427 -3.41 -5.78 43.28
C ALA A 427 -4.27 -4.50 43.47
N GLN A 428 -5.52 -4.61 43.96
CA GLN A 428 -6.41 -3.47 44.15
C GLN A 428 -6.28 -2.74 45.51
N LYS A 429 -5.39 -3.17 46.41
CA LYS A 429 -5.12 -2.42 47.66
C LYS A 429 -3.98 -1.43 47.46
N VAL A 430 -4.32 -0.21 47.01
CA VAL A 430 -3.43 0.96 47.05
C VAL A 430 -3.74 1.76 48.33
N PRO A 431 -2.75 2.23 49.12
CA PRO A 431 -3.01 3.09 50.27
C PRO A 431 -3.35 4.52 49.80
N ARG A 432 -4.36 5.15 50.42
CA ARG A 432 -4.60 6.59 50.32
C ARG A 432 -3.53 7.31 51.13
N TYR A 433 -2.86 8.28 50.52
CA TYR A 433 -2.11 9.31 51.25
C TYR A 433 -3.04 10.48 51.50
N ASP A 434 -3.24 10.82 52.77
CA ASP A 434 -3.84 12.09 53.19
C ASP A 434 -2.79 13.20 53.02
N LEU A 435 -3.25 14.34 52.50
CA LEU A 435 -2.48 15.58 52.39
C LEU A 435 -2.93 16.52 53.52
N ASP A 436 -2.00 16.81 54.44
CA ASP A 436 -2.00 18.03 55.25
C ASP A 436 -1.00 19.03 54.63
#